data_AF-A0A374EGH4-F1
#
_entry.id   AF-A0A374EGH4-F1
#
_cell.length_a   1.000
_cell.length_b   1.000
_cell.length_c   1.000
_cell.angle_alpha   90.00
_cell.angle_beta   90.00
_cell.angle_gamma   90.00
#
_symmetry.space_group_name_H-M   'P 1'
#
loop_
_entity.id
_entity.type
_entity.pdbx_description
1 polymer ?
#
loop_
_entity_poly.entity_id
_entity_poly.type
_entity_poly.pdbx_seq_one_letter_code
_entity_poly.pdbx_strand_id
1 'polypeptide(L)' 'MLRCFKNITGQSPFEYLKNYRLRNTAYMIKNTSDSINAICGLCGFDDHSYFSKAFKEAYGCSPRDFRK' A
#
# COMPACT_ATOMS: atom_id res chain seq x y z
N MET A 1 -11.92 18.04 13.05
CA MET A 1 -11.83 16.58 12.82
C MET A 1 -10.41 16.11 12.50
N LEU A 2 -9.71 16.66 11.49
CA LEU A 2 -8.36 16.20 11.09
C LEU A 2 -7.25 16.39 12.15
N ARG A 3 -7.44 17.30 13.11
CA ARG A 3 -6.45 17.65 14.14
C ARG A 3 -6.36 16.59 15.26
N CYS A 4 -7.47 15.90 15.57
CA CYS A 4 -7.49 14.85 16.60
C CYS A 4 -6.79 13.57 16.12
N PHE A 5 -6.92 13.20 14.84
CA PHE A 5 -6.34 11.97 14.30
C PHE A 5 -4.81 11.99 14.30
N LYS A 6 -4.22 13.14 13.96
CA LYS A 6 -2.76 13.34 13.99
C LYS A 6 -2.20 13.33 15.41
N ASN A 7 -2.96 13.82 16.40
CA ASN A 7 -2.56 13.78 17.82
C ASN A 7 -2.58 12.36 18.42
N ILE A 8 -3.42 11.47 17.90
CA ILE A 8 -3.56 10.09 18.41
C ILE A 8 -2.59 9.13 17.70
N THR A 9 -2.41 9.29 16.38
CA THR A 9 -1.62 8.34 15.56
C THR A 9 -0.24 8.87 15.18
N GLY A 10 0.05 10.16 15.40
CA GLY A 10 1.27 10.82 14.92
C GLY A 10 1.35 11.02 13.41
N GLN A 11 0.36 10.51 12.65
CA GLN A 11 0.36 10.49 11.19
C GLN A 11 -0.87 11.21 10.63
N SER A 12 -0.75 11.73 9.40
CA SER A 12 -1.92 12.20 8.66
C SER A 12 -2.85 11.02 8.35
N PRO A 13 -4.18 11.18 8.36
CA PRO A 13 -5.12 10.15 7.93
C PRO A 13 -4.77 9.53 6.56
N PHE A 14 -4.23 10.35 5.65
CA PHE A 14 -3.75 9.90 4.34
C PHE A 14 -2.55 8.95 4.44
N GLU A 15 -1.60 9.23 5.33
CA GLU A 15 -0.43 8.37 5.55
C GLU A 15 -0.83 7.05 6.20
N TYR A 16 -1.75 7.10 7.16
CA TYR A 16 -2.30 5.88 7.77
C TYR A 16 -3.00 5.01 6.72
N LEU A 17 -3.88 5.61 5.91
CA LEU A 17 -4.59 4.91 4.85
C LEU A 17 -3.64 4.31 3.81
N LYS A 18 -2.62 5.07 3.39
CA LYS A 18 -1.57 4.59 2.48
C LYS A 18 -0.87 3.36 3.06
N ASN A 19 -0.42 3.44 4.31
CA ASN A 19 0.25 2.32 4.98
C ASN A 19 -0.67 1.09 5.13
N TYR A 20 -1.95 1.31 5.43
CA TYR A 20 -2.95 0.24 5.50
C TYR A 20 -3.11 -0.47 4.14
N ARG A 21 -3.27 0.29 3.05
CA ARG A 21 -3.37 -0.25 1.68
C ARG A 21 -2.12 -1.03 1.27
N LEU A 22 -0.93 -0.50 1.59
CA LEU A 22 0.34 -1.17 1.32
C LEU A 22 0.47 -2.51 2.06
N ARG A 23 0.06 -2.57 3.33
CA ARG A 23 0.02 -3.82 4.11
C ARG A 23 -0.92 -4.84 3.51
N ASN A 24 -2.12 -4.42 3.10
CA ASN A 24 -3.08 -5.31 2.45
C ASN A 24 -2.53 -5.84 1.11
N THR A 25 -1.88 -4.97 0.33
CA THR A 25 -1.25 -5.35 -0.94
C THR A 25 -0.17 -6.42 -0.71
N ALA A 26 0.71 -6.22 0.27
CA ALA A 26 1.76 -7.20 0.60
C ALA A 26 1.18 -8.54 1.03
N TYR A 27 0.07 -8.54 1.77
CA TYR A 27 -0.68 -9.76 2.10
C TYR A 27 -1.22 -10.43 0.85
N MET A 28 -1.90 -9.71 -0.05
CA MET A 28 -2.45 -10.28 -1.28
C MET A 28 -1.36 -10.83 -2.20
N ILE A 29 -0.22 -10.15 -2.34
CA ILE A 29 0.90 -10.61 -3.17
C ILE A 29 1.43 -11.98 -2.71
N LYS A 30 1.44 -12.24 -1.40
CA LYS A 30 1.92 -13.51 -0.84
C LYS A 30 0.88 -14.62 -0.82
N ASN A 31 -0.40 -14.26 -0.70
CA ASN A 31 -1.48 -15.24 -0.48
C ASN A 31 -2.33 -15.52 -1.72
N THR A 32 -2.13 -14.79 -2.83
CA THR A 32 -2.95 -14.92 -4.04
C THR A 32 -2.10 -15.10 -5.28
N SER A 33 -2.73 -15.62 -6.33
CA SER A 33 -2.12 -15.75 -7.65
C SER A 33 -2.34 -14.51 -8.53
N ASP A 34 -3.12 -13.54 -8.06
CA ASP A 34 -3.61 -12.42 -8.85
C ASP A 34 -2.49 -11.58 -9.45
N SER A 35 -2.73 -10.99 -10.62
CA SER A 35 -1.74 -10.08 -11.21
C SER A 35 -1.50 -8.88 -10.30
N ILE A 36 -0.28 -8.35 -10.28
CA ILE A 36 0.05 -7.13 -9.52
C ILE A 36 -0.89 -5.98 -9.89
N ASN A 37 -1.33 -5.90 -11.15
CA ASN A 37 -2.29 -4.89 -11.59
C ASN A 37 -3.67 -5.08 -10.96
N ALA A 38 -4.16 -6.31 -10.87
CA ALA A 38 -5.43 -6.61 -10.20
C ALA A 38 -5.35 -6.28 -8.70
N ILE A 39 -4.25 -6.67 -8.03
CA ILE A 39 -4.03 -6.39 -6.61
C ILE A 39 -3.99 -4.88 -6.33
N CYS A 40 -3.36 -4.10 -7.22
CA CYS A 40 -3.32 -2.64 -7.15
C CYS A 40 -4.74 -2.03 -7.13
N GLY A 41 -5.61 -2.47 -8.05
CA GLY A 41 -7.01 -2.05 -8.09
C GLY A 41 -7.79 -2.48 -6.84
N LEU A 42 -7.61 -3.73 -6.40
CA LEU A 42 -8.28 -4.27 -5.20
C LEU A 42 -7.87 -3.55 -3.91
N CYS A 43 -6.64 -3.05 -3.84
CA CYS A 43 -6.14 -2.30 -2.69
C CYS A 43 -6.44 -0.78 -2.78
N GLY A 44 -7.17 -0.34 -3.80
CA GLY A 44 -7.63 1.05 -3.94
C GLY A 44 -6.53 2.02 -4.38
N PHE A 45 -5.57 1.55 -5.19
CA PHE A 45 -4.61 2.42 -5.86
C PHE A 45 -5.06 2.69 -7.29
N ASP A 46 -5.45 3.93 -7.58
CA ASP A 46 -5.84 4.37 -8.93
C ASP A 46 -4.63 4.52 -9.87
N ASP A 47 -3.46 4.85 -9.32
CA ASP A 47 -2.24 5.07 -10.10
C ASP A 47 -1.17 4.01 -9.79
N HIS A 48 -0.82 3.22 -10.82
CA HIS A 48 0.16 2.14 -10.71
C HIS A 48 1.59 2.63 -10.45
N SER A 49 1.95 3.81 -10.96
CA SER A 49 3.30 4.38 -10.79
C SER A 49 3.52 4.82 -9.35
N TYR A 50 2.52 5.50 -8.78
CA TYR A 50 2.47 5.89 -7.39
C TYR A 50 2.48 4.68 -6.48
N PHE A 51 1.64 3.67 -6.76
CA PHE A 51 1.65 2.40 -6.02
C PHE A 51 3.04 1.75 -6.01
N SER A 52 3.66 1.59 -7.19
CA SER A 52 4.95 0.92 -7.30
C SER A 52 6.05 1.67 -6.54
N LYS A 53 6.03 3.00 -6.59
CA LYS A 53 6.95 3.86 -5.84
C LYS A 53 6.71 3.72 -4.33
N ALA A 54 5.47 3.89 -3.88
CA ALA A 54 5.11 3.81 -2.46
C ALA A 54 5.39 2.42 -1.86
N PHE A 55 5.14 1.35 -2.63
CA PHE A 55 5.44 -0.01 -2.23
C PHE A 55 6.95 -0.24 -2.09
N LYS A 56 7.74 0.23 -3.07
CA LYS A 56 9.20 0.15 -3.01
C LYS A 56 9.78 0.96 -1.85
N GLU A 57 9.24 2.14 -1.58
CA GLU A 57 9.65 2.96 -0.43
C GLU A 57 9.33 2.28 0.91
N ALA A 58 8.20 1.56 1.01
CA ALA A 58 7.80 0.88 2.23
C ALA A 58 8.47 -0.48 2.47
N TYR A 59 8.72 -1.26 1.41
CA TYR A 59 9.21 -2.64 1.49
C TYR A 59 10.62 -2.85 0.92
N GLY A 60 11.24 -1.82 0.33
CA GLY A 60 12.59 -1.87 -0.23
C GLY A 60 12.71 -2.58 -1.59
N CYS A 61 11.66 -3.24 -2.06
CA CYS A 61 11.66 -3.96 -3.34
C CYS A 61 10.37 -3.72 -4.13
N SER A 62 10.36 -4.09 -5.41
CA SER A 62 9.15 -3.96 -6.24
C SER A 62 8.10 -5.01 -5.83
N PRO A 63 6.80 -4.75 -6.08
CA PRO A 63 5.74 -5.73 -5.83
C PRO A 63 5.96 -7.09 -6.52
N ARG A 64 6.62 -7.08 -7.70
CA ARG A 64 7.00 -8.29 -8.44
C ARG A 64 8.13 -9.05 -7.76
N ASP A 65 9.12 -8.34 -7.24
CA ASP A 65 10.23 -8.96 -6.52
C ASP A 65 9.80 -9.46 -5.14
N PHE A 66 8.83 -8.80 -4.50
CA PHE A 66 8.24 -9.26 -3.24
C PHE A 66 7.45 -10.57 -3.35
N ARG A 67 7.02 -10.93 -4.57
CA ARG A 67 6.31 -12.18 -4.85
C ARG A 67 7.24 -13.37 -5.07
N LYS A 68 8.48 -13.11 -5.51
CA LYS A 68 9.49 -14.15 -5.70
C LYS A 68 9.96 -14.65 -4.33
#